data_AF-A0A7Y1VVA5-F1
#
_entry.id   AF-A0A7Y1VVA5-F1
#
_cell.length_a   1.000
_cell.length_b   1.000
_cell.length_c   1.000
_cell.angle_alpha   90.00
_cell.angle_beta   90.00
_cell.angle_gamma   90.00
#
_symmetry.space_group_name_H-M   'P 1'
#
loop_
_entity.id
_entity.type
_entity.pdbx_description
1 polymer ?
#
loop_
_entity_poly.entity_id
_entity_poly.type
_entity_poly.pdbx_seq_one_letter_code
_entity_poly.pdbx_strand_id
1 'polypeptide(L)'
;MQGLSSSTILLIIGIYFVFLLVISHFTSANSKNEDFFIGSRKSPWFVVAFGMIGASLSGVTFISVPGWVVDSQFSYFQTVLGYLLGYVVIAFVLMPMYYRLNLTSIYSYLEKRFGVRSYKTGAAYFLLSRTIGASFRLFLVVIVLQRFLMDDLGVPFTVTILLTIILIWIYT
;
A
#
# COMPACT_ATOMS: atom_id res chain seq x y z
N MET A 1 -13.32 27.80 -4.64
CA MET A 1 -12.16 27.30 -5.40
C MET A 1 -12.71 26.57 -6.61
N GLN A 2 -12.49 27.04 -7.83
CA GLN A 2 -12.86 26.28 -9.02
C GLN A 2 -11.97 25.03 -9.05
N GLY A 3 -12.58 23.85 -8.93
CA GLY A 3 -11.88 22.58 -9.06
C GLY A 3 -11.39 22.38 -10.49
N LEU A 4 -10.45 21.43 -10.68
CA LEU A 4 -10.10 20.94 -12.01
C LEU A 4 -11.35 20.40 -12.71
N SER A 5 -11.47 20.60 -14.02
CA SER A 5 -12.59 20.01 -14.77
C SER A 5 -12.50 18.48 -14.74
N SER A 6 -13.66 17.83 -14.77
CA SER A 6 -13.76 16.36 -14.82
C SER A 6 -12.94 15.76 -15.97
N SER A 7 -12.87 16.46 -17.11
CA SER A 7 -12.07 16.07 -18.27
C SER A 7 -10.56 16.06 -17.98
N THR A 8 -10.05 17.06 -17.27
CA THR A 8 -8.63 17.12 -16.88
C THR A 8 -8.30 16.03 -15.87
N ILE A 9 -9.18 15.77 -14.91
CA ILE A 9 -8.99 14.69 -13.91
C ILE A 9 -8.93 13.33 -14.62
N LEU A 10 -9.87 13.05 -15.52
CA LEU A 10 -9.88 11.81 -16.31
C LEU A 10 -8.63 11.64 -17.16
N LEU A 11 -8.15 12.72 -17.78
CA LEU A 11 -6.92 12.69 -18.58
C LEU A 11 -5.69 12.37 -17.72
N ILE A 12 -5.56 12.98 -16.53
CA ILE A 12 -4.45 12.70 -15.61
C ILE A 12 -4.48 11.24 -15.15
N ILE A 13 -5.65 10.74 -14.74
CA ILE A 13 -5.84 9.35 -14.34
C ILE A 13 -5.50 8.41 -15.49
N GLY A 14 -6.00 8.69 -16.70
CA GLY A 14 -5.76 7.89 -17.90
C GLY A 14 -4.28 7.77 -18.24
N ILE A 15 -3.56 8.90 -18.28
CA ILE A 15 -2.10 8.91 -18.54
C ILE A 15 -1.36 8.11 -17.47
N TYR A 16 -1.73 8.27 -16.20
CA TYR A 16 -1.11 7.54 -15.09
C TYR A 16 -1.28 6.02 -15.23
N PHE A 17 -2.49 5.54 -15.51
CA PHE A 17 -2.75 4.11 -15.70
C PHE A 17 -2.05 3.55 -16.94
N VAL A 18 -2.05 4.27 -18.06
CA VAL A 18 -1.31 3.85 -19.26
C VAL A 18 0.17 3.71 -18.95
N PHE A 19 0.76 4.67 -18.25
CA PHE A 19 2.17 4.62 -17.84
C PHE A 19 2.46 3.40 -16.94
N LEU A 20 1.60 3.11 -15.97
CA LEU A 20 1.72 1.91 -15.13
C LEU A 20 1.61 0.61 -15.92
N LEU A 21 0.66 0.50 -16.85
CA LEU A 21 0.49 -0.69 -17.68
C LEU A 21 1.69 -0.92 -18.61
N VAL A 22 2.27 0.15 -19.16
CA VAL A 22 3.50 0.09 -19.96
C VAL A 22 4.66 -0.46 -19.12
N ILE A 23 4.89 0.09 -17.92
CA ILE A 23 5.94 -0.40 -17.01
C ILE A 23 5.69 -1.86 -16.62
N SER A 24 4.44 -2.21 -16.28
CA SER A 24 4.04 -3.57 -15.92
C SER A 24 4.36 -4.55 -17.05
N HIS A 25 3.98 -4.21 -18.28
CA HIS A 25 4.23 -5.05 -19.45
C HIS A 25 5.73 -5.35 -19.67
N PHE A 26 6.58 -4.33 -19.54
CA PHE A 26 8.04 -4.51 -19.66
C PHE A 26 8.67 -5.25 -18.48
N THR A 27 8.08 -5.17 -17.28
CA THR A 27 8.63 -5.74 -16.05
C THR A 27 8.09 -7.15 -15.74
N SER A 28 6.92 -7.52 -16.29
CA SER A 28 6.23 -8.79 -16.02
C SER A 28 6.80 -9.99 -16.78
N ALA A 29 7.75 -9.81 -17.69
CA ALA A 29 8.32 -10.91 -18.47
C ALA A 29 9.17 -11.85 -17.59
N ASN A 30 8.71 -13.09 -17.40
CA ASN A 30 9.40 -14.23 -16.77
C ASN A 30 9.52 -14.25 -15.21
N SER A 31 8.51 -13.80 -14.46
CA SER A 31 8.55 -13.90 -12.99
C SER A 31 8.19 -15.30 -12.50
N LYS A 32 9.12 -16.00 -11.83
CA LYS A 32 8.81 -17.17 -11.00
C LYS A 32 8.30 -16.71 -9.63
N ASN A 33 7.61 -17.57 -8.87
CA ASN A 33 7.12 -17.24 -7.52
C ASN A 33 8.22 -16.65 -6.60
N GLU A 34 9.47 -17.12 -6.74
CA GLU A 34 10.61 -16.61 -5.97
C GLU A 34 10.96 -15.15 -6.36
N ASP A 35 10.86 -14.80 -7.63
CA ASP A 35 11.07 -13.43 -8.10
C ASP A 35 9.96 -12.50 -7.57
N PHE A 36 8.72 -13.01 -7.51
CA PHE A 36 7.58 -12.23 -7.02
C PHE A 36 7.66 -11.94 -5.51
N PHE A 37 8.00 -12.93 -4.67
CA PHE A 37 7.95 -12.76 -3.22
C PHE A 37 9.25 -12.22 -2.60
N ILE A 38 10.42 -12.53 -3.17
CA ILE A 38 11.71 -12.14 -2.57
C ILE A 38 12.64 -11.37 -3.53
N GLY A 39 12.22 -11.10 -4.77
CA GLY A 39 13.02 -10.36 -5.76
C GLY A 39 14.38 -11.02 -6.04
N SER A 40 14.45 -12.36 -5.92
CA SER A 40 15.71 -13.12 -5.97
C SER A 40 16.79 -12.62 -4.98
N ARG A 41 16.43 -11.79 -3.99
CA ARG A 41 17.32 -11.08 -3.05
C ARG A 41 18.46 -10.29 -3.72
N LYS A 42 18.27 -9.89 -4.98
CA LYS A 42 19.24 -9.14 -5.79
C LYS A 42 18.82 -7.69 -6.04
N SER A 43 17.69 -7.26 -5.48
CA SER A 43 17.19 -5.90 -5.65
C SER A 43 18.17 -4.87 -5.07
N PRO A 44 18.57 -3.84 -5.83
CA PRO A 44 19.41 -2.76 -5.31
C PRO A 44 18.73 -2.08 -4.12
N TRP A 45 19.52 -1.75 -3.08
CA TRP A 45 18.98 -1.23 -1.82
C TRP A 45 18.13 0.03 -1.99
N PHE A 46 18.49 0.91 -2.93
CA PHE A 46 17.75 2.15 -3.18
C PHE A 46 16.37 1.87 -3.79
N VAL A 47 16.25 0.85 -4.67
CA VAL A 47 14.96 0.42 -5.24
C VAL A 47 14.05 -0.11 -4.12
N VAL A 48 14.62 -0.91 -3.21
CA VAL A 48 13.90 -1.41 -2.03
C VAL A 48 13.46 -0.25 -1.14
N ALA A 49 14.33 0.72 -0.88
CA ALA A 49 14.01 1.89 -0.05
C ALA A 49 12.87 2.73 -0.65
N PHE A 50 12.91 3.03 -1.95
CA PHE A 50 11.82 3.73 -2.64
C PHE A 50 10.50 2.94 -2.59
N GLY A 51 10.56 1.63 -2.83
CA GLY A 51 9.38 0.75 -2.71
C GLY A 51 8.82 0.71 -1.29
N MET A 52 9.67 0.70 -0.27
CA MET A 52 9.26 0.73 1.14
C MET A 52 8.57 2.03 1.53
N ILE A 53 9.06 3.18 1.06
CA ILE A 53 8.40 4.47 1.28
C ILE A 53 7.02 4.47 0.63
N GLY A 54 6.94 4.03 -0.64
CA GLY A 54 5.68 3.91 -1.36
C GLY A 54 4.67 2.97 -0.69
N ALA A 55 5.14 1.85 -0.15
CA ALA A 55 4.30 0.87 0.53
C ALA A 55 3.85 1.32 1.94
N SER A 56 4.61 2.21 2.58
CA SER A 56 4.30 2.73 3.93
C SER A 56 3.32 3.89 3.89
N LEU A 57 3.28 4.64 2.79
CA LEU A 57 2.37 5.76 2.58
C LEU A 57 1.09 5.30 1.86
N SER A 58 0.00 6.03 2.05
CA SER A 58 -1.28 5.76 1.39
C SER A 58 -2.05 7.04 1.12
N GLY A 59 -3.07 6.98 0.26
CA GLY A 59 -3.99 8.11 0.04
C GLY A 59 -4.64 8.60 1.34
N VAL A 60 -4.87 7.70 2.31
CA VAL A 60 -5.38 8.04 3.64
C VAL A 60 -4.42 8.98 4.36
N THR A 61 -3.12 8.70 4.33
CA THR A 61 -2.11 9.57 4.95
C THR A 61 -2.11 10.96 4.30
N PHE A 62 -2.17 11.02 2.97
CA PHE A 62 -2.17 12.29 2.22
C PHE A 62 -3.41 13.15 2.46
N ILE A 63 -4.56 12.55 2.71
CA ILE A 63 -5.81 13.27 2.95
C ILE A 63 -5.96 13.60 4.45
N SER A 64 -5.76 12.60 5.30
CA SER A 64 -6.10 12.71 6.73
C SER A 64 -5.08 13.51 7.52
N VAL A 65 -3.77 13.37 7.26
CA VAL A 65 -2.76 14.08 8.07
C VAL A 65 -2.87 15.60 7.89
N PRO A 66 -2.89 16.16 6.67
CA PRO A 66 -3.08 17.61 6.50
C PRO A 66 -4.42 18.11 7.06
N GLY A 67 -5.49 17.34 6.89
CA GLY A 67 -6.81 17.67 7.44
C GLY A 67 -6.82 17.72 8.97
N TRP A 68 -5.98 16.90 9.62
CA TRP A 68 -5.91 16.83 11.08
C TRP A 68 -4.97 17.85 11.71
N VAL A 69 -3.99 18.38 10.96
CA VAL A 69 -3.01 19.35 11.47
C VAL A 69 -3.67 20.65 11.95
N VAL A 70 -4.82 21.04 11.38
CA VAL A 70 -5.54 22.26 11.80
C VAL A 70 -5.94 22.19 13.29
N ASP A 71 -6.43 21.03 13.74
CA ASP A 71 -6.91 20.85 15.12
C ASP A 71 -5.82 20.32 16.06
N SER A 72 -4.84 19.59 15.52
CA SER A 72 -3.88 18.80 16.31
C SER A 72 -2.41 19.24 16.12
N GLN A 73 -2.18 20.28 15.33
CA GLN A 73 -0.86 20.82 15.02
C GLN A 73 0.12 19.72 14.56
N PHE A 74 1.32 19.68 15.12
CA PHE A 74 2.36 18.70 14.79
C PHE A 74 2.30 17.44 15.67
N SER A 75 1.18 17.13 16.32
CA SER A 75 1.07 15.92 17.14
C SER A 75 1.41 14.64 16.38
N TYR A 76 0.98 14.52 15.12
CA TYR A 76 1.32 13.39 14.24
C TYR A 76 2.84 13.24 13.99
N PHE A 77 3.61 14.33 14.09
CA PHE A 77 5.06 14.28 13.88
C PHE A 77 5.77 13.39 14.93
N GLN A 78 5.21 13.29 16.15
CA GLN A 78 5.72 12.38 17.17
C GLN A 78 5.65 10.92 16.72
N THR A 79 4.56 10.54 16.01
CA THR A 79 4.43 9.22 15.40
C THR A 79 5.48 8.99 14.32
N VAL A 80 5.76 10.00 13.49
CA VAL A 80 6.82 9.94 12.46
C VAL A 80 8.19 9.71 13.09
N LEU A 81 8.52 10.41 14.18
CA LEU A 81 9.76 10.17 14.94
C LEU A 81 9.80 8.75 15.52
N GLY A 82 8.67 8.24 16.01
CA GLY A 82 8.54 6.86 16.46
C GLY A 82 8.83 5.83 15.36
N TYR A 83 8.39 6.09 14.12
CA TYR A 83 8.71 5.23 12.98
C TYR A 83 10.21 5.16 12.69
N LEU A 84 10.95 6.26 12.84
CA LEU A 84 12.40 6.27 12.67
C LEU A 84 13.08 5.30 13.65
N LEU A 85 12.69 5.34 14.92
CA LEU A 85 13.20 4.40 15.93
C LEU A 85 12.81 2.95 15.60
N GLY A 86 11.57 2.73 15.16
CA GLY A 86 11.10 1.43 14.70
C GLY A 86 11.94 0.88 13.55
N TYR A 87 12.27 1.70 12.55
CA TYR A 87 13.12 1.30 11.43
C TYR A 87 14.55 0.95 11.86
N VAL A 88 15.11 1.65 12.85
CA VAL A 88 16.42 1.27 13.44
C VAL A 88 16.33 -0.15 14.02
N VAL A 89 15.30 -0.46 14.80
CA VAL A 89 15.11 -1.81 15.36
C VAL A 89 14.92 -2.85 14.25
N ILE A 90 14.12 -2.55 13.23
CA ILE A 90 13.92 -3.44 12.09
C ILE A 90 15.26 -3.71 11.39
N ALA A 91 16.04 -2.68 11.09
CA ALA A 91 17.28 -2.78 10.34
C ALA A 91 18.38 -3.56 11.08
N PHE A 92 18.54 -3.33 12.39
CA PHE A 92 19.65 -3.90 13.15
C PHE A 92 19.29 -5.19 13.91
N VAL A 93 18.01 -5.46 14.17
CA VAL A 93 17.58 -6.63 14.97
C VAL A 93 16.79 -7.62 14.11
N LEU A 94 15.70 -7.17 13.48
CA LEU A 94 14.77 -8.08 12.82
C LEU A 94 15.30 -8.56 11.47
N MET A 95 15.82 -7.66 10.64
CA MET A 95 16.35 -7.99 9.31
C MET A 95 17.50 -9.01 9.37
N PRO A 96 18.55 -8.85 10.20
CA PRO A 96 19.62 -9.84 10.30
C PRO A 96 19.13 -11.20 10.79
N MET A 97 18.08 -11.24 11.61
CA MET A 97 17.47 -12.49 12.06
C MET A 97 16.69 -13.19 10.94
N TYR A 98 15.81 -12.47 10.24
CA TYR A 98 14.98 -13.04 9.17
C TYR A 98 15.80 -13.50 7.96
N TYR A 99 16.85 -12.76 7.61
CA TYR A 99 17.76 -13.15 6.54
C TYR A 99 18.54 -14.43 6.88
N ARG A 100 19.04 -14.57 8.12
CA ARG A 100 19.73 -15.80 8.57
C ARG A 100 18.82 -17.02 8.55
N LEU A 101 17.54 -16.84 8.87
CA LEU A 101 16.56 -17.93 8.90
C LEU A 101 15.95 -18.27 7.54
N ASN A 102 16.31 -17.53 6.48
CA ASN A 102 15.81 -17.70 5.12
C ASN A 102 14.28 -17.75 5.03
N LEU A 103 13.60 -16.87 5.77
CA LEU A 103 12.13 -16.87 5.83
C LEU A 103 11.52 -16.13 4.63
N THR A 104 10.51 -16.74 4.00
CA THR A 104 9.64 -16.06 3.02
C THR A 104 8.57 -15.23 3.71
N SER A 105 8.10 -15.68 4.89
CA SER A 105 7.11 -14.99 5.71
C SER A 105 7.64 -14.79 7.12
N ILE A 106 7.50 -13.59 7.67
CA ILE A 106 7.87 -13.30 9.06
C ILE A 106 7.10 -14.18 10.06
N TYR A 107 5.90 -14.64 9.69
CA TYR A 107 5.09 -15.51 10.55
C TYR A 107 5.65 -16.93 10.63
N SER A 108 6.41 -17.40 9.63
CA SER A 108 7.12 -18.69 9.69
C SER A 108 8.16 -18.74 10.81
N TYR A 109 8.62 -17.58 11.31
CA TYR A 109 9.40 -17.52 12.55
C TYR A 109 8.61 -18.04 13.76
N LEU A 110 7.31 -17.68 13.86
CA LEU A 110 6.45 -18.11 14.96
C LEU A 110 6.25 -19.62 14.96
N GLU A 111 6.17 -20.24 13.77
CA GLU A 111 6.08 -21.69 13.66
C GLU A 111 7.29 -22.37 14.27
N LYS A 112 8.50 -21.95 13.88
CA LYS A 112 9.76 -22.52 14.38
C LYS A 112 9.97 -22.27 15.87
N ARG A 113 9.55 -21.10 16.37
CA ARG A 113 9.84 -20.67 17.75
C ARG A 113 8.78 -21.07 18.78
N PHE A 114 7.51 -21.11 18.37
CA PHE A 114 6.35 -21.26 19.26
C PHE A 114 5.32 -22.31 18.76
N GLY A 115 5.51 -22.85 17.57
CA GLY A 115 4.68 -23.91 16.99
C GLY A 115 3.57 -23.41 16.05
N VAL A 116 2.89 -24.38 15.44
CA VAL A 116 1.92 -24.16 14.35
C VAL A 116 0.73 -23.30 14.78
N ARG A 117 0.28 -23.40 16.04
CA ARG A 117 -0.82 -22.58 16.55
C ARG A 117 -0.49 -21.09 16.51
N SER A 118 0.70 -20.70 17.00
CA SER A 118 1.17 -19.32 16.98
C SER A 118 1.35 -18.79 15.55
N TYR A 119 1.85 -19.62 14.64
CA TYR A 119 1.92 -19.29 13.21
C TYR A 119 0.54 -18.97 12.62
N LYS A 120 -0.42 -19.89 12.78
CA LYS A 120 -1.78 -19.73 12.23
C LYS A 120 -2.48 -18.51 12.81
N THR A 121 -2.37 -18.29 14.12
CA THR A 121 -2.95 -17.10 14.77
C THR A 121 -2.31 -15.82 14.26
N GLY A 122 -0.97 -15.74 14.22
CA GLY A 122 -0.28 -14.55 13.71
C GLY A 122 -0.61 -14.23 12.25
N ALA A 123 -0.60 -15.25 11.38
CA ALA A 123 -0.97 -15.10 9.99
C ALA A 123 -2.44 -14.72 9.79
N ALA A 124 -3.36 -15.28 10.59
CA ALA A 124 -4.78 -14.93 10.53
C ALA A 124 -5.04 -13.47 10.93
N TYR A 125 -4.43 -13.00 12.03
CA TYR A 125 -4.53 -11.58 12.43
C TYR A 125 -3.90 -10.63 11.42
N PHE A 126 -2.80 -11.04 10.79
CA PHE A 126 -2.21 -10.28 9.68
C PHE A 126 -3.17 -10.13 8.52
N LEU A 127 -3.76 -11.24 8.04
CA LEU A 127 -4.71 -11.20 6.93
C LEU A 127 -5.94 -10.37 7.29
N LEU A 128 -6.49 -10.54 8.49
CA LEU A 128 -7.64 -9.76 8.95
C LEU A 128 -7.33 -8.26 9.00
N SER A 129 -6.24 -7.87 9.66
CA SER A 129 -5.84 -6.45 9.76
C SER A 129 -5.49 -5.85 8.41
N ARG A 130 -4.85 -6.62 7.53
CA ARG A 130 -4.52 -6.19 6.16
C ARG A 130 -5.77 -5.99 5.31
N THR A 131 -6.74 -6.90 5.39
CA THR A 131 -8.02 -6.80 4.66
C THR A 131 -8.80 -5.58 5.14
N ILE A 132 -8.99 -5.42 6.45
CA ILE A 132 -9.69 -4.26 7.03
C ILE A 132 -9.01 -2.96 6.59
N GLY A 133 -7.68 -2.88 6.74
CA GLY A 133 -6.91 -1.70 6.35
C GLY A 133 -7.02 -1.39 4.85
N ALA A 134 -7.01 -2.41 3.99
CA ALA A 134 -7.20 -2.24 2.55
C ALA A 134 -8.61 -1.75 2.21
N SER A 135 -9.65 -2.30 2.84
CA SER A 135 -11.04 -1.88 2.65
C SER A 135 -11.26 -0.40 3.02
N PHE A 136 -10.72 0.06 4.15
CA PHE A 136 -10.82 1.48 4.55
C PHE A 136 -10.10 2.41 3.57
N ARG A 137 -8.92 2.03 3.08
CA ARG A 137 -8.19 2.82 2.06
C ARG A 137 -9.00 2.92 0.77
N LEU A 138 -9.56 1.79 0.30
CA LEU A 138 -10.39 1.76 -0.90
C LEU A 138 -11.62 2.64 -0.72
N PHE A 139 -12.31 2.54 0.42
CA PHE A 139 -13.47 3.38 0.73
C PHE A 139 -13.15 4.87 0.64
N LEU A 140 -12.02 5.30 1.20
CA LEU A 140 -11.59 6.70 1.13
C LEU A 140 -11.25 7.14 -0.31
N VAL A 141 -10.61 6.28 -1.10
CA VAL A 141 -10.35 6.56 -2.52
C VAL A 141 -11.66 6.72 -3.30
N VAL A 142 -12.64 5.83 -3.09
CA VAL A 142 -13.95 5.91 -3.73
C VAL A 142 -14.68 7.19 -3.35
N ILE A 143 -14.65 7.61 -2.07
CA ILE A 143 -15.29 8.87 -1.64
C ILE A 143 -14.67 10.07 -2.38
N VAL A 144 -13.34 10.12 -2.47
CA VAL A 144 -12.66 11.21 -3.16
C VAL A 144 -13.01 11.20 -4.65
N LEU A 145 -12.93 10.03 -5.30
CA LEU A 145 -13.28 9.89 -6.70
C LEU A 145 -14.76 10.25 -6.97
N GLN A 146 -15.65 9.85 -6.05
CA GLN A 146 -17.06 10.19 -6.14
C GLN A 146 -17.23 11.72 -6.11
N ARG A 147 -16.69 12.34 -5.07
CA ARG A 147 -16.93 13.75 -4.75
C ARG A 147 -16.34 14.71 -5.77
N PHE A 148 -15.19 14.39 -6.33
CA PHE A 148 -14.43 15.30 -7.19
C PHE A 148 -14.54 14.97 -8.69
N LEU A 149 -15.19 13.86 -9.06
CA LEU A 149 -15.28 13.46 -10.46
C LEU A 149 -16.64 12.88 -10.82
N MET A 150 -17.11 11.87 -10.09
CA MET A 150 -18.28 11.10 -10.51
C MET A 150 -19.61 11.82 -10.25
N ASP A 151 -19.69 12.63 -9.19
CA ASP A 151 -20.84 13.48 -8.89
C ASP A 151 -21.14 14.44 -10.05
N ASP A 152 -20.11 15.11 -10.58
CA ASP A 152 -20.24 16.04 -11.72
C ASP A 152 -20.68 15.34 -13.01
N LEU A 153 -20.38 14.04 -13.14
CA LEU A 153 -20.77 13.19 -14.26
C LEU A 153 -22.13 12.51 -14.05
N GLY A 154 -22.79 12.70 -12.89
CA GLY A 154 -24.05 12.06 -12.55
C GLY A 154 -23.94 10.55 -12.31
N VAL A 155 -22.74 10.03 -12.04
CA VAL A 155 -22.51 8.60 -11.84
C VAL A 155 -22.84 8.19 -10.39
N PRO A 156 -23.70 7.18 -10.17
CA PRO A 156 -24.05 6.72 -8.83
C PRO A 156 -22.87 6.13 -8.08
N PHE A 157 -22.85 6.31 -6.75
CA PHE A 157 -21.78 5.81 -5.87
C PHE A 157 -21.48 4.31 -6.03
N THR A 158 -22.52 3.48 -6.21
CA THR A 158 -22.36 2.03 -6.44
C THR A 158 -21.53 1.73 -7.70
N VAL A 159 -21.72 2.51 -8.77
CA VAL A 159 -20.97 2.33 -10.02
C VAL A 159 -19.49 2.71 -9.81
N THR A 160 -19.22 3.78 -9.05
CA THR A 160 -17.86 4.21 -8.70
C THR A 160 -17.12 3.14 -7.89
N ILE A 161 -17.79 2.48 -6.95
CA ILE A 161 -17.21 1.35 -6.20
C ILE A 161 -16.83 0.22 -7.16
N LEU A 162 -17.76 -0.23 -8.00
CA LEU A 162 -17.53 -1.35 -8.91
C LEU A 162 -16.39 -1.06 -9.89
N LEU A 163 -16.36 0.15 -10.46
CA LEU A 163 -15.29 0.59 -11.35
C LEU A 163 -13.94 0.59 -10.65
N THR A 164 -13.87 1.08 -9.41
CA THR A 164 -12.62 1.10 -8.63
C THR A 164 -12.12 -0.31 -8.32
N ILE A 165 -13.00 -1.24 -7.98
CA ILE A 165 -12.65 -2.66 -7.74
C ILE A 165 -12.12 -3.30 -9.04
N ILE A 166 -12.78 -3.08 -10.17
CA ILE A 166 -12.36 -3.60 -11.48
C ILE A 166 -10.97 -3.08 -11.84
N LEU A 167 -10.70 -1.78 -11.67
CA LEU A 167 -9.39 -1.20 -11.94
C LEU A 167 -8.28 -1.82 -11.07
N ILE A 168 -8.57 -2.10 -9.80
CA ILE A 168 -7.61 -2.77 -8.91
C ILE A 168 -7.32 -4.19 -9.40
N TRP A 169 -8.33 -4.95 -9.79
CA TRP A 169 -8.16 -6.32 -10.30
C TRP A 169 -7.41 -6.39 -11.63
N ILE A 170 -7.53 -5.39 -12.49
CA ILE A 170 -6.77 -5.34 -13.75
C ILE A 170 -5.28 -5.08 -13.48
N TYR A 171 -4.96 -4.32 -12.42
CA TYR A 171 -3.60 -3.91 -12.11
C TYR A 171 -2.85 -4.86 -11.16
N THR A 172 -3.57 -5.65 -10.36
CA THR A 172 -2.99 -6.57 -9.36
C THR A 172 -2.82 -7.97 -9.91
#